data_AF-A0A497GJL2-F1
#
_entry.id   AF-A0A497GJL2-F1
#
_cell.length_a   1.000
_cell.length_b   1.000
_cell.length_c   1.000
_cell.angle_alpha   90.00
_cell.angle_beta   90.00
_cell.angle_gamma   90.00
#
_symmetry.space_group_name_H-M   'P 1'
#
loop_
_entity.id
_entity.type
_entity.pdbx_description
1 polymer ?
#
loop_
_entity_poly.entity_id
_entity_poly.type
_entity_poly.pdbx_seq_one_letter_code
_entity_poly.pdbx_strand_id
1 'polypeptide(L)'
;MRGIRNRNTSREDKYGSNTLIILIKRTWHEPAQVHIGKKGITEELIAEIKRQLKKRRVIKVRILPSCIKVLNMDRREIAKRVAEKCNARLAGVRGYTFVIYKV
;
A
#
# COMPACT_ATOMS: atom_id res chain seq x y z
N MET A 1 -46.86 13.36 8.45
CA MET A 1 -45.47 13.05 8.02
C MET A 1 -45.11 11.66 8.53
N ARG A 2 -45.11 10.65 7.64
CA ARG A 2 -44.69 9.28 7.99
C ARG A 2 -43.28 9.08 7.45
N GLY A 3 -42.37 8.68 8.34
CA GLY A 3 -40.93 8.58 8.09
C GLY A 3 -40.59 7.76 6.85
N ILE A 4 -39.67 8.30 6.07
CA ILE A 4 -39.07 7.65 4.90
C ILE A 4 -38.28 6.44 5.41
N ARG A 5 -38.73 5.24 5.02
CA ARG A 5 -38.00 3.98 5.20
C ARG A 5 -36.75 4.00 4.32
N ASN A 6 -35.61 4.39 4.89
CA ASN A 6 -34.33 4.23 4.22
C ASN A 6 -33.85 2.78 4.39
N ARG A 7 -34.25 1.91 3.44
CA ARG A 7 -33.69 0.56 3.26
C ARG A 7 -32.44 0.69 2.40
N ASN A 8 -31.28 0.95 3.00
CA ASN A 8 -29.95 0.59 2.47
C ASN A 8 -28.84 1.12 3.40
N THR A 9 -28.59 0.41 4.51
CA THR A 9 -27.41 0.69 5.38
C THR A 9 -27.06 -0.54 6.21
N SER A 10 -27.04 -1.73 5.61
CA SER A 10 -26.92 -2.98 6.39
C SER A 10 -25.77 -3.92 6.01
N ARG A 11 -24.78 -3.51 5.19
CA ARG A 11 -23.67 -4.41 4.85
C ARG A 11 -22.24 -3.86 4.88
N GLU A 12 -22.01 -2.55 4.90
CA GLU A 12 -20.63 -2.03 4.75
C GLU A 12 -19.91 -1.69 6.07
N ASP A 13 -20.63 -1.51 7.19
CA ASP A 13 -20.04 -0.95 8.41
C ASP A 13 -19.90 -1.91 9.60
N LYS A 14 -19.77 -3.23 9.35
CA LYS A 14 -19.57 -4.21 10.45
C LYS A 14 -18.16 -4.79 10.57
N TYR A 15 -17.23 -4.49 9.65
CA TYR A 15 -15.85 -5.05 9.63
C TYR A 15 -14.75 -4.00 9.32
N GLY A 16 -14.94 -2.74 9.73
CA GLY A 16 -14.19 -1.59 9.20
C GLY A 16 -12.72 -1.43 9.63
N SER A 17 -12.30 -1.89 10.81
CA SER A 17 -10.93 -1.59 11.32
C SER A 17 -10.09 -2.83 11.62
N ASN A 18 -10.69 -3.91 12.12
CA ASN A 18 -9.92 -5.10 12.54
C ASN A 18 -9.31 -5.87 11.35
N THR A 19 -10.03 -6.01 10.23
CA THR A 19 -9.55 -6.82 9.09
C THR A 19 -8.33 -6.18 8.40
N LEU A 20 -8.32 -4.86 8.23
CA LEU A 20 -7.19 -4.15 7.61
C LEU A 20 -5.94 -4.21 8.50
N ILE A 21 -6.10 -4.02 9.81
CA ILE A 21 -5.00 -4.13 10.77
C ILE A 21 -4.43 -5.55 10.77
N ILE A 22 -5.28 -6.58 10.72
CA ILE A 22 -4.85 -7.99 10.62
C ILE A 22 -4.09 -8.24 9.31
N LEU A 23 -4.59 -7.74 8.17
CA LEU A 23 -3.91 -7.86 6.88
C LEU A 23 -2.55 -7.17 6.89
N ILE A 24 -2.48 -5.93 7.36
CA ILE A 24 -1.21 -5.20 7.50
C ILE A 24 -0.24 -5.98 8.38
N LYS A 25 -0.69 -6.46 9.55
CA LYS A 25 0.12 -7.29 10.45
C LYS A 25 0.68 -8.53 9.74
N ARG A 26 -0.16 -9.29 9.02
CA ARG A 26 0.29 -10.47 8.27
C ARG A 26 1.28 -10.12 7.16
N THR A 27 0.98 -9.10 6.37
CA THR A 27 1.83 -8.64 5.25
C THR A 27 3.23 -8.23 5.71
N TRP A 28 3.41 -7.78 6.96
CA TRP A 28 4.76 -7.51 7.49
C TRP A 28 5.64 -8.77 7.60
N HIS A 29 5.05 -9.93 7.87
CA HIS A 29 5.75 -11.20 7.98
C HIS A 29 5.88 -11.94 6.65
N GLU A 30 5.17 -11.50 5.62
CA GLU A 30 5.28 -12.04 4.26
C GLU A 30 6.53 -11.52 3.51
N PRO A 31 6.98 -12.26 2.48
CA PRO A 31 7.96 -11.73 1.53
C PRO A 31 7.40 -10.52 0.77
N ALA A 32 8.30 -9.62 0.37
CA ALA A 32 7.90 -8.46 -0.41
C ALA A 32 7.40 -8.89 -1.81
N GLN A 33 6.22 -8.39 -2.19
CA GLN A 33 5.61 -8.69 -3.49
C GLN A 33 6.29 -7.93 -4.64
N VAL A 34 6.88 -6.76 -4.34
CA VAL A 34 7.52 -5.90 -5.34
C VAL A 34 8.88 -5.41 -4.85
N HIS A 35 9.83 -5.29 -5.78
CA HIS A 35 11.19 -4.81 -5.53
C HIS A 35 11.50 -3.55 -6.35
N ILE A 36 11.98 -2.50 -5.71
CA ILE A 36 12.44 -1.27 -6.35
C ILE A 36 13.96 -1.34 -6.52
N GLY A 37 14.41 -1.56 -7.75
CA GLY A 37 15.82 -1.69 -8.09
C GLY A 37 16.48 -0.40 -8.56
N LYS A 38 17.62 -0.53 -9.25
CA LYS A 38 18.46 0.59 -9.74
C LYS A 38 17.71 1.56 -10.66
N LYS A 39 16.69 1.10 -11.39
CA LYS A 39 15.85 1.93 -12.27
C LYS A 39 14.95 2.91 -11.50
N GLY A 40 14.83 2.75 -10.17
CA GLY A 40 14.05 3.65 -9.34
C GLY A 40 12.54 3.52 -9.55
N ILE A 41 11.83 4.65 -9.41
CA ILE A 41 10.36 4.71 -9.50
C ILE A 41 9.94 5.02 -10.94
N THR A 42 9.76 3.99 -11.76
CA THR A 42 9.29 4.10 -13.15
C THR A 42 7.76 3.93 -13.26
N GLU A 43 7.18 4.29 -14.41
CA GLU A 43 5.72 4.17 -14.61
C GLU A 43 5.29 2.70 -14.65
N GLU A 44 6.09 1.81 -15.23
CA GLU A 44 5.81 0.37 -15.26
C GLU A 44 5.77 -0.23 -13.85
N LEU A 45 6.68 0.22 -12.98
CA LEU A 45 6.67 -0.18 -11.57
C LEU A 45 5.41 0.31 -10.86
N ILE A 46 4.99 1.55 -11.10
CA ILE A 46 3.75 2.10 -10.53
C ILE A 46 2.52 1.33 -11.03
N ALA A 47 2.46 0.99 -12.32
CA ALA A 47 1.40 0.19 -12.89
C ALA A 47 1.31 -1.21 -12.25
N GLU A 48 2.45 -1.88 -12.06
CA GLU A 48 2.51 -3.19 -11.40
C GLU A 48 2.06 -3.10 -9.94
N ILE A 49 2.50 -2.08 -9.20
CA ILE A 49 2.09 -1.86 -7.81
C ILE A 49 0.58 -1.62 -7.72
N LYS A 50 0.01 -0.78 -8.59
CA LYS A 50 -1.44 -0.55 -8.68
C LYS A 50 -2.21 -1.85 -8.96
N ARG A 51 -1.70 -2.70 -9.87
CA ARG A 51 -2.29 -4.00 -10.19
C ARG A 51 -2.29 -4.94 -8.98
N GLN A 52 -1.17 -5.01 -8.25
CA GLN A 52 -1.05 -5.83 -7.04
C GLN A 52 -1.96 -5.32 -5.90
N LEU A 53 -2.04 -4.00 -5.72
CA LEU A 53 -2.96 -3.38 -4.76
C LEU A 53 -4.43 -3.68 -5.06
N LYS A 54 -4.83 -3.69 -6.34
CA LYS A 54 -6.20 -4.07 -6.74
C LYS A 54 -6.52 -5.53 -6.37
N LYS A 55 -5.53 -6.43 -6.47
CA LYS A 55 -5.69 -7.86 -6.16
C LYS A 55 -5.63 -8.18 -4.67
N ARG A 56 -4.73 -7.54 -3.91
CA ARG A 56 -4.39 -7.92 -2.52
C ARG A 56 -4.83 -6.92 -1.45
N ARG A 57 -5.23 -5.71 -1.83
CA ARG A 57 -5.54 -4.55 -0.96
C ARG A 57 -4.37 -4.01 -0.13
N VAL A 58 -3.45 -4.86 0.33
CA VAL A 58 -2.23 -4.52 1.09
C VAL A 58 -1.05 -5.22 0.45
N ILE A 59 0.08 -4.52 0.30
CA ILE A 59 1.33 -5.12 -0.21
C ILE A 59 2.55 -4.60 0.54
N LYS A 60 3.59 -5.42 0.60
CA LYS A 60 4.93 -5.09 1.08
C LYS A 60 5.86 -4.90 -0.11
N VAL A 61 6.55 -3.77 -0.13
CA VAL A 61 7.49 -3.38 -1.18
C VAL A 61 8.88 -3.28 -0.57
N ARG A 62 9.90 -3.83 -1.27
CA ARG A 62 11.31 -3.74 -0.85
C ARG A 62 12.06 -2.75 -1.73
N ILE A 63 12.79 -1.84 -1.10
CA ILE A 63 13.71 -0.91 -1.72
C ILE A 63 15.10 -1.57 -1.74
N LEU A 64 15.68 -1.79 -2.91
CA LEU A 64 17.06 -2.26 -2.98
C LEU A 64 18.01 -1.12 -2.58
N PRO A 65 19.11 -1.36 -1.83
CA PRO A 65 20.05 -0.31 -1.44
C PRO A 65 20.61 0.49 -2.61
N SER A 66 20.70 -0.14 -3.79
CA SER A 66 21.15 0.50 -5.02
C SER A 66 20.19 1.58 -5.54
N CYS A 67 18.89 1.46 -5.25
CA CYS A 67 17.88 2.46 -5.59
C CYS A 67 18.10 3.77 -4.80
N ILE A 68 18.46 3.66 -3.52
CA ILE A 68 18.71 4.83 -2.64
C ILE A 68 19.84 5.69 -3.20
N LYS A 69 20.94 5.05 -3.63
CA LYS A 69 22.09 5.75 -4.22
C LYS A 69 21.73 6.47 -5.52
N VAL A 70 20.90 5.87 -6.37
CA VAL A 70 20.52 6.45 -7.67
C VAL A 70 19.53 7.59 -7.51
N LEU A 71 18.54 7.44 -6.63
CA LEU A 71 17.50 8.45 -6.44
C LEU A 71 17.92 9.59 -5.52
N ASN A 72 19.01 9.43 -4.77
CA ASN A 72 19.45 10.34 -3.72
C ASN A 72 18.30 10.73 -2.76
N MET A 73 17.47 9.74 -2.42
CA MET A 73 16.29 9.87 -1.56
C MET A 73 16.35 8.84 -0.45
N ASP A 74 15.84 9.21 0.72
CA ASP A 74 15.76 8.28 1.83
C ASP A 74 14.62 7.25 1.64
N ARG A 75 14.62 6.21 2.48
CA ARG A 75 13.65 5.11 2.39
C ARG A 75 12.20 5.57 2.63
N ARG A 76 12.01 6.59 3.47
CA ARG A 76 10.68 7.13 3.80
C ARG A 76 10.15 8.00 2.67
N GLU A 77 11.01 8.80 2.06
CA GLU A 77 10.69 9.62 0.88
C GLU A 77 10.28 8.74 -0.30
N ILE A 78 11.05 7.69 -0.59
CA ILE A 78 10.71 6.71 -1.63
C ILE A 78 9.34 6.07 -1.32
N ALA A 79 9.12 5.63 -0.09
CA ALA A 79 7.87 5.00 0.31
C ALA A 79 6.66 5.94 0.18
N LYS A 80 6.78 7.21 0.60
CA LYS A 80 5.74 8.24 0.45
C LYS A 80 5.43 8.50 -1.02
N ARG A 81 6.47 8.73 -1.83
CA ARG A 81 6.33 9.01 -3.26
C ARG A 81 5.66 7.86 -4.02
N VAL A 82 5.98 6.61 -3.67
CA VAL A 82 5.30 5.44 -4.25
C VAL A 82 3.83 5.38 -3.82
N ALA A 83 3.54 5.61 -2.54
CA ALA A 83 2.17 5.61 -2.03
C ALA A 83 1.29 6.67 -2.74
N GLU A 84 1.81 7.89 -2.88
CA GLU A 84 1.14 9.01 -3.58
C GLU A 84 0.87 8.66 -5.05
N LYS A 85 1.89 8.24 -5.80
CA LYS A 85 1.73 7.84 -7.21
C LYS A 85 0.75 6.68 -7.42
N CYS A 86 0.59 5.84 -6.40
CA CYS A 86 -0.32 4.69 -6.44
C CYS A 86 -1.73 5.01 -5.91
N ASN A 87 -1.98 6.23 -5.43
CA ASN A 87 -3.20 6.60 -4.71
C ASN A 87 -3.49 5.60 -3.56
N ALA A 88 -2.46 5.36 -2.75
CA ALA A 88 -2.44 4.40 -1.66
C ALA A 88 -1.98 5.07 -0.37
N ARG A 89 -2.24 4.44 0.78
CA ARG A 89 -1.77 4.91 2.09
C ARG A 89 -0.57 4.10 2.55
N LEU A 90 0.39 4.78 3.17
CA LEU A 90 1.57 4.17 3.78
C LEU A 90 1.23 3.66 5.19
N ALA A 91 1.28 2.36 5.39
CA ALA A 91 1.11 1.75 6.72
C ALA A 91 2.37 1.92 7.58
N GLY A 92 3.55 2.00 6.96
CA GLY A 92 4.82 2.24 7.65
C GLY A 92 6.03 1.77 6.86
N VAL A 93 7.21 2.05 7.39
CA VAL A 93 8.51 1.68 6.82
C VAL A 93 9.31 0.90 7.88
N ARG A 94 9.84 -0.27 7.52
CA ARG A 94 10.70 -1.10 8.36
C ARG A 94 11.92 -1.56 7.57
N GLY A 95 13.10 -1.13 8.00
CA GLY A 95 14.35 -1.40 7.28
C GLY A 95 14.26 -0.91 5.83
N TYR A 96 14.57 -1.78 4.88
CA TYR A 96 14.45 -1.52 3.44
C TYR A 96 13.09 -1.88 2.85
N THR A 97 12.07 -2.10 3.68
CA THR A 97 10.73 -2.46 3.22
C THR A 97 9.69 -1.48 3.74
N PHE A 98 8.59 -1.36 3.01
CA PHE A 98 7.44 -0.58 3.45
C PHE A 98 6.16 -1.28 3.03
N VAL A 99 5.08 -1.00 3.76
CA VAL A 99 3.75 -1.56 3.45
C VAL A 99 2.82 -0.43 3.05
N ILE A 100 2.13 -0.62 1.94
CA ILE A 100 1.08 0.29 1.46
C ILE A 100 -0.23 -0.48 1.32
N TYR A 101 -1.34 0.24 1.45
CA TYR A 101 -2.67 -0.31 1.27
C TYR A 101 -3.54 0.63 0.45
N LYS A 102 -4.49 0.04 -0.26
CA LYS A 102 -5.44 0.77 -1.11
C LYS A 102 -6.34 1.66 -0.23
N VAL A 103 -6.55 2.91 -0.67
CA VAL A 103 -7.56 3.84 -0.12
C VAL A 103 -8.96 3.32 -0.41
#